data_AF-A0A8S3W7Y4-F1
#
_entry.id   AF-A0A8S3W7Y4-F1
#
_cell.length_a   1.000
_cell.length_b   1.000
_cell.length_c   1.000
_cell.angle_alpha   90.00
_cell.angle_beta   90.00
_cell.angle_gamma   90.00
#
_symmetry.space_group_name_H-M   'P 1'
#
loop_
_entity.id
_entity.type
_entity.pdbx_description
1 polymer ?
#
loop_
_entity_poly.entity_id
_entity_poly.type
_entity_poly.pdbx_seq_one_letter_code
_entity_poly.pdbx_strand_id
1 'polypeptide(L)'
;MELIPEKMLKTICCSCETGCNSLKCGCRKHGLKCTNLCSNCHGSEQCANMEKKSTRKLMIHSDEEPMQTENNVGDEDDDGLEDVEDVLESERPAESNDQEIPSKRQKLMNK
;
A
#
# COMPACT_ATOMS: atom_id res chain seq x y z
N MET A 1 3.36 -30.57 -9.41
CA MET A 1 3.61 -29.12 -9.36
C MET A 1 3.14 -28.57 -10.70
N GLU A 2 2.05 -27.82 -10.73
CA GLU A 2 1.57 -27.20 -11.98
C GLU A 2 2.39 -25.93 -12.24
N LEU A 3 2.83 -25.75 -13.49
CA LEU A 3 3.62 -24.59 -13.90
C LEU A 3 2.70 -23.54 -14.52
N ILE A 4 2.97 -22.27 -14.22
CA ILE A 4 2.28 -21.16 -14.87
C ILE A 4 2.74 -21.11 -16.33
N PRO A 5 1.84 -21.08 -17.32
CA PRO A 5 2.23 -20.98 -18.73
C PRO A 5 3.00 -19.69 -19.01
N GLU A 6 4.14 -19.79 -19.71
CA GLU A 6 4.99 -18.63 -20.03
C GLU A 6 4.24 -17.50 -20.73
N LYS A 7 3.26 -17.83 -21.59
CA LYS A 7 2.44 -16.84 -22.30
C LYS A 7 1.69 -15.92 -21.35
N MET A 8 1.26 -16.41 -20.19
CA MET A 8 0.58 -15.60 -19.18
C MET A 8 1.57 -14.67 -18.51
N LEU A 9 2.76 -15.18 -18.15
CA LEU A 9 3.82 -14.38 -17.57
C LEU A 9 4.25 -13.26 -18.52
N LYS A 10 4.46 -13.56 -19.81
CA LYS A 10 4.81 -12.56 -20.85
C LYS A 10 3.72 -11.51 -21.06
N THR A 11 2.45 -11.85 -20.80
CA THR A 11 1.33 -10.90 -20.90
C THR A 11 1.27 -9.97 -19.68
N ILE A 12 1.55 -10.50 -18.50
CA ILE A 12 1.39 -9.79 -17.23
C ILE A 12 2.65 -9.00 -16.85
N CYS A 13 3.84 -9.59 -17.00
CA CYS A 13 5.10 -9.00 -16.62
C CYS A 13 5.46 -7.85 -17.57
N CYS A 14 5.88 -6.72 -17.01
CA CYS A 14 6.26 -5.58 -17.83
C CYS A 14 7.69 -5.73 -18.38
N SER A 15 7.92 -5.17 -19.56
CA SER A 15 9.24 -4.93 -20.17
C SER A 15 9.73 -3.49 -19.98
N CYS A 16 9.18 -2.74 -19.02
CA CYS A 16 9.56 -1.35 -18.78
C CYS A 16 11.03 -1.24 -18.40
N GLU A 17 11.77 -0.39 -19.12
CA GLU A 17 13.16 -0.05 -18.80
C GLU A 17 13.24 0.84 -17.55
N THR A 18 12.32 1.81 -17.42
CA THR A 18 12.25 2.74 -16.29
C THR A 18 10.81 3.11 -15.93
N GLY A 19 10.60 3.61 -14.70
CA GLY A 19 9.42 4.39 -14.34
C GLY A 19 8.07 3.69 -14.48
N CYS A 20 7.87 2.51 -13.87
CA CYS A 20 6.59 1.76 -13.86
C CYS A 20 5.39 2.49 -13.18
N ASN A 21 5.25 3.81 -13.33
CA ASN A 21 4.22 4.65 -12.72
C ASN A 21 2.95 4.79 -13.58
N SER A 22 2.95 4.33 -14.84
CA SER A 22 1.82 4.45 -15.76
C SER A 22 1.25 3.10 -16.22
N LEU A 23 0.08 3.12 -16.86
CA LEU A 23 -0.58 1.93 -17.44
C LEU A 23 0.18 1.33 -18.64
N LYS A 24 1.32 1.92 -19.06
CA LYS A 24 2.27 1.28 -19.98
C LYS A 24 2.98 0.08 -19.34
N CYS A 25 3.06 0.05 -18.01
CA CYS A 25 3.54 -1.12 -17.27
C CYS A 25 2.47 -2.23 -17.29
N GLY A 26 2.79 -3.37 -17.91
CA GLY A 26 1.90 -4.54 -17.97
C GLY A 26 1.38 -4.96 -16.59
N CYS A 27 2.24 -5.02 -15.57
CA CYS A 27 1.83 -5.39 -14.22
C CYS A 27 0.78 -4.42 -13.70
N ARG A 28 1.05 -3.11 -13.76
CA ARG A 28 0.12 -2.07 -13.30
C ARG A 28 -1.18 -2.08 -14.08
N LYS A 29 -1.13 -2.28 -15.40
CA LYS A 29 -2.31 -2.39 -16.26
C LYS A 29 -3.25 -3.52 -15.81
N HIS A 30 -2.69 -4.60 -15.27
CA HIS A 30 -3.43 -5.73 -14.72
C HIS A 30 -3.65 -5.64 -13.19
N GLY A 31 -3.36 -4.49 -12.57
CA GLY A 31 -3.56 -4.29 -11.12
C GLY A 31 -2.53 -4.97 -10.22
N LEU A 32 -1.41 -5.43 -10.79
CA LEU A 32 -0.36 -6.15 -10.07
C LEU A 32 0.87 -5.27 -9.83
N LYS A 33 1.60 -5.56 -8.74
CA LYS A 33 2.91 -4.98 -8.48
C LYS A 33 3.98 -5.64 -9.34
N CYS A 34 4.99 -4.86 -9.72
CA CYS A 34 6.17 -5.44 -10.36
C CYS A 34 6.90 -6.33 -9.35
N THR A 35 7.44 -7.44 -9.84
CA THR A 35 8.25 -8.36 -9.07
C THR A 35 9.56 -8.64 -9.82
N ASN A 36 10.40 -9.49 -9.25
CA ASN A 36 11.66 -9.93 -9.86
C ASN A 36 11.46 -10.69 -11.18
N LEU A 37 10.22 -11.06 -11.53
CA LEU A 37 9.87 -11.72 -12.78
C LEU A 37 9.79 -10.77 -13.97
N CYS A 38 9.71 -9.45 -13.73
CA CYS A 38 9.73 -8.45 -14.80
C CYS A 38 11.12 -8.37 -15.44
N SER A 39 11.17 -8.40 -16.77
CA SER A 39 12.43 -8.57 -17.53
C SER A 39 13.46 -7.47 -17.37
N ASN A 40 13.03 -6.23 -17.08
CA ASN A 40 13.92 -5.05 -17.07
C ASN A 40 13.92 -4.35 -15.71
N CYS A 41 12.74 -4.00 -15.18
CA CYS A 41 12.68 -3.32 -13.88
C CYS A 41 13.03 -4.23 -12.69
N HIS A 42 12.90 -5.56 -12.84
CA HIS A 42 13.19 -6.59 -11.83
C HIS A 42 12.60 -6.35 -10.44
N GLY A 43 11.49 -5.60 -10.34
CA GLY A 43 10.96 -5.20 -9.03
C GLY A 43 11.97 -4.43 -8.17
N SER A 44 12.93 -3.72 -8.79
CA SER A 44 13.93 -2.93 -8.08
C SER A 44 13.30 -1.82 -7.23
N GLU A 45 14.04 -1.29 -6.27
CA GLU A 45 13.55 -0.21 -5.40
C GLU A 45 13.24 1.09 -6.16
N GLN A 46 13.86 1.28 -7.33
CA GLN A 46 13.58 2.40 -8.24
C GLN A 46 12.32 2.17 -9.09
N CYS A 47 11.77 0.94 -9.10
CA CYS A 47 10.53 0.64 -9.79
C CYS A 47 9.35 1.25 -9.01
N ALA A 48 8.72 2.27 -9.61
CA ALA A 48 7.56 2.94 -9.02
C ALA A 48 6.31 2.03 -8.82
N ASN A 49 6.36 0.77 -9.29
CA ASN A 49 5.30 -0.23 -9.08
C ASN A 49 5.74 -1.41 -8.21
N MET A 50 6.89 -1.33 -7.54
CA MET A 50 7.29 -2.35 -6.58
C MET A 50 6.48 -2.22 -5.27
N GLU A 51 6.32 -3.34 -4.58
CA GLU A 51 5.76 -3.34 -3.22
C GLU A 51 6.77 -2.79 -2.22
N LYS A 52 6.35 -1.78 -1.45
CA LYS A 52 7.18 -1.19 -0.40
C LYS A 52 7.05 -2.02 0.86
N LYS A 53 8.16 -2.56 1.36
CA LYS A 53 8.18 -3.22 2.66
C LYS A 53 8.01 -2.16 3.75
N SER A 54 6.82 -2.07 4.33
CA SER A 54 6.63 -1.32 5.57
C SER A 54 7.17 -2.20 6.70
N THR A 55 8.26 -1.78 7.35
CA THR A 55 8.77 -2.43 8.54
C THR A 55 7.77 -2.20 9.67
N ARG A 56 6.75 -3.05 9.76
CA ARG A 56 5.93 -3.12 10.97
C ARG A 56 6.83 -3.75 12.02
N LYS A 57 7.33 -2.92 12.94
CA LYS A 57 8.03 -3.42 14.13
C LYS A 57 7.00 -4.23 14.91
N LEU A 58 7.08 -5.54 14.79
CA LEU A 58 6.32 -6.45 15.66
C LEU A 58 6.81 -6.15 17.07
N MET A 59 5.97 -5.50 17.86
CA MET A 59 6.23 -5.27 19.28
C MET A 59 6.12 -6.63 19.94
N ILE A 60 7.24 -7.35 19.98
CA ILE A 60 7.36 -8.55 20.81
C ILE A 60 7.43 -8.02 22.24
N HIS A 61 6.32 -8.08 22.96
CA HIS A 61 6.34 -7.99 24.42
C HIS A 61 7.08 -9.24 24.91
N SER A 62 8.40 -9.13 25.12
CA SER A 62 9.09 -10.07 26.00
C SER A 62 8.60 -9.77 27.41
N ASP A 63 7.87 -10.72 27.98
CA ASP A 63 7.53 -10.77 29.39
C ASP A 63 8.81 -11.14 30.15
N GLU A 64 9.75 -10.21 30.25
CA GLU A 64 10.87 -10.29 31.16
C GLU A 64 10.53 -9.46 32.41
N GLU A 65 9.99 -10.15 33.40
CA GLU A 65 9.74 -9.65 34.75
C GLU A 65 10.98 -8.90 35.28
N PRO A 66 10.87 -7.59 35.62
CA PRO A 66 11.95 -6.89 36.28
C PRO A 66 12.06 -7.38 37.73
N MET A 67 13.20 -7.96 38.12
CA MET A 67 13.54 -8.16 39.53
C MET A 67 13.59 -6.78 40.21
N GLN A 68 12.51 -6.44 40.91
CA GLN A 68 12.46 -5.29 41.81
C GLN A 68 13.35 -5.59 43.01
N THR A 69 14.45 -4.86 43.14
CA THR A 69 15.20 -4.81 44.40
C THR A 69 14.58 -3.68 45.21
N GLU A 70 13.88 -4.09 46.26
CA GLU A 70 13.30 -3.26 47.31
C GLU A 70 14.32 -2.26 47.87
N ASN A 71 13.96 -0.97 47.97
CA ASN A 71 14.11 -0.18 49.20
C ASN A 71 13.63 1.29 49.07
N ASN A 72 12.70 1.60 49.97
CA ASN A 72 12.38 2.86 50.64
C ASN A 72 11.35 3.85 50.05
N VAL A 73 10.41 4.14 50.95
CA VAL A 73 9.20 4.96 50.92
C VAL A 73 9.53 6.44 50.71
N GLY A 74 8.71 7.08 49.88
CA GLY A 74 8.48 8.52 49.87
C GLY A 74 7.04 8.75 49.40
N ASP A 75 6.11 8.84 50.35
CA ASP A 75 4.75 9.34 50.13
C ASP A 75 4.81 10.85 49.92
N GLU A 76 4.45 11.37 48.75
CA GLU A 76 3.91 12.73 48.55
C GLU A 76 3.01 12.71 47.29
N ASP A 77 1.69 12.73 47.52
CA ASP A 77 0.67 13.62 46.92
C ASP A 77 0.74 13.91 45.39
N ASP A 78 -0.24 13.59 44.55
CA ASP A 78 -1.59 14.21 44.47
C ASP A 78 -1.78 14.80 43.05
N ASP A 79 -3.01 14.75 42.57
CA ASP A 79 -3.61 15.49 41.44
C ASP A 79 -2.95 15.51 40.05
N GLY A 80 -3.62 14.82 39.11
CA GLY A 80 -3.40 15.02 37.68
C GLY A 80 -4.27 14.17 36.77
N LEU A 81 -5.59 14.19 36.98
CA LEU A 81 -6.55 13.71 35.99
C LEU A 81 -6.51 14.67 34.78
N GLU A 82 -5.89 14.25 33.68
CA GLU A 82 -6.08 14.92 32.40
C GLU A 82 -6.90 14.02 31.48
N ASP A 83 -8.02 14.60 31.05
CA ASP A 83 -9.16 14.00 30.39
C ASP A 83 -8.84 13.16 29.15
N VAL A 84 -9.56 12.04 29.07
CA VAL A 84 -9.78 11.27 27.85
C VAL A 84 -10.90 11.92 27.04
N GLU A 85 -10.57 12.77 26.08
CA GLU A 85 -11.44 13.10 24.95
C GLU A 85 -10.54 13.78 23.90
N ASP A 86 -10.40 13.24 22.70
CA ASP A 86 -11.30 13.65 21.65
C ASP A 86 -11.42 12.57 20.57
N VAL A 87 -12.61 12.02 20.49
CA VAL A 87 -13.11 11.26 19.36
C VAL A 87 -13.29 12.26 18.21
N LEU A 88 -12.32 12.31 17.30
CA LEU A 88 -12.54 12.96 16.01
C LEU A 88 -13.25 11.99 15.09
N GLU A 89 -14.55 12.08 15.23
CA GLU A 89 -15.59 11.43 14.46
C GLU A 89 -15.42 11.59 12.95
N SER A 90 -15.83 10.52 12.29
CA SER A 90 -16.03 10.37 10.87
C SER A 90 -17.04 11.38 10.33
N GLU A 91 -16.59 12.37 9.56
CA GLU A 91 -17.43 13.13 8.61
C GLU A 91 -16.58 13.36 7.34
N ARG A 92 -16.95 13.11 6.08
CA ARG A 92 -18.15 12.64 5.37
C ARG A 92 -17.76 12.69 3.87
N PRO A 93 -18.11 11.70 3.01
CA PRO A 93 -17.95 11.85 1.57
C PRO A 93 -18.87 12.97 1.09
N ALA A 94 -18.34 13.96 0.40
CA ALA A 94 -19.17 14.87 -0.37
C ALA A 94 -19.81 14.08 -1.51
N GLU A 95 -21.14 13.92 -1.42
CA GLU A 95 -21.97 13.38 -2.49
C GLU A 95 -22.00 14.32 -3.70
N SER A 96 -22.31 13.69 -4.84
CA SER A 96 -22.99 14.24 -6.01
C SER A 96 -22.17 15.11 -6.95
N ASN A 97 -21.85 14.55 -8.12
CA ASN A 97 -22.66 14.90 -9.29
C ASN A 97 -22.62 13.79 -10.35
N ASP A 98 -23.76 13.11 -10.52
CA ASP A 98 -24.09 12.37 -11.74
C ASP A 98 -24.23 13.36 -12.90
N GLN A 99 -23.40 13.18 -13.93
CA GLN A 99 -23.77 13.65 -15.25
C GLN A 99 -23.35 12.63 -16.30
N GLU A 100 -24.19 11.61 -16.47
CA GLU A 100 -24.35 10.94 -17.75
C GLU A 100 -24.79 11.97 -18.79
N ILE A 101 -24.06 12.12 -19.90
CA ILE A 101 -24.66 12.22 -21.24
C ILE A 101 -23.77 11.46 -22.24
N PRO A 102 -24.33 10.51 -23.02
CA PRO A 102 -23.61 9.76 -24.04
C PRO A 102 -23.51 10.57 -25.34
N SER A 103 -22.44 10.40 -26.13
CA SER A 103 -22.52 10.71 -27.56
C SER A 103 -21.48 10.00 -28.41
N LYS A 104 -22.01 9.13 -29.26
CA LYS A 104 -21.38 8.45 -30.38
C LYS A 104 -20.74 9.47 -31.32
N ARG A 105 -19.50 9.22 -31.76
CA ARG A 105 -19.04 9.64 -33.08
C ARG A 105 -18.43 8.45 -33.81
N GLN A 106 -19.25 7.87 -34.67
CA GLN A 106 -18.85 6.92 -35.71
C GLN A 106 -18.19 7.67 -36.88
N LYS A 107 -17.22 6.97 -37.49
CA LYS A 107 -16.70 7.06 -38.87
C LYS A 107 -15.92 8.31 -39.30
N LEU A 108 -14.68 8.06 -39.71
CA LEU A 108 -14.30 8.30 -41.10
C LEU A 108 -13.38 7.18 -41.59
N MET A 109 -13.85 6.43 -42.59
CA MET A 109 -13.06 5.51 -43.40
C MET A 109 -12.48 6.34 -44.54
N ASN A 110 -11.16 6.43 -44.63
CA ASN A 110 -10.49 7.05 -45.76
C ASN A 110 -9.80 5.95 -46.58
N LYS A 111 -10.00 6.10 -47.88
CA LYS A 111 -9.85 5.17 -48.99
C LYS A 111 -8.41 4.80 -49.32
#